data_AF-A0A2D4J5H0-F1
#
_entry.id   AF-A0A2D4J5H0-F1
#
_cell.length_a   1.000
_cell.length_b   1.000
_cell.length_c   1.000
_cell.angle_alpha   90.00
_cell.angle_beta   90.00
_cell.angle_gamma   90.00
#
_symmetry.space_group_name_H-M   'P 1'
#
loop_
_entity.id
_entity.type
_entity.pdbx_description
1 polymer ?
#
loop_
_entity_poly.entity_id
_entity_poly.type
_entity_poly.pdbx_seq_one_letter_code
_entity_poly.pdbx_strand_id
1 'polypeptide(L)'
;GYIQLRYNLGDRTVVLQTFQPVHSTNKTWLLIKAGRVGNEGYLDLDGINVTQKATNGMTSLDTQTDFYVGGLPSLNLVNPRTIKNVPTGFTGCIREVFVNGKELKLNEKGAKSGSNIGDCDGTPCGYRVCKNNGKCKVIESDFSCLCPKQWMGKTCEQSIY
;
A
#
# COMPACT_ATOMS: atom_id res chain seq x y z
N GLY A 1 16.59 5.70 2.19
CA GLY A 1 16.43 5.09 3.53
C GLY A 1 16.22 3.59 3.39
N TYR A 2 16.06 2.83 4.47
CA TYR A 2 15.80 1.38 4.39
C TYR A 2 14.31 1.07 4.58
N ILE A 3 13.81 0.01 3.93
CA ILE A 3 12.45 -0.50 4.18
C ILE A 3 12.53 -1.52 5.31
N GLN A 4 11.57 -1.47 6.23
CA GLN A 4 11.48 -2.41 7.35
C GLN A 4 10.09 -3.00 7.48
N LEU A 5 10.02 -4.31 7.75
CA LEU A 5 8.85 -4.95 8.35
C LEU A 5 9.14 -5.17 9.84
N ARG A 6 8.26 -4.67 10.71
CA ARG A 6 8.38 -4.77 12.17
C ARG A 6 7.10 -5.35 12.75
N TYR A 7 7.21 -6.43 13.53
CA TYR A 7 6.05 -7.04 14.20
C TYR A 7 6.47 -7.68 15.52
N ASN A 8 5.52 -7.82 16.44
CA ASN A 8 5.72 -8.47 17.74
C ASN A 8 4.51 -9.36 18.03
N LEU A 9 4.75 -10.64 18.32
CA LEU A 9 3.71 -11.64 18.58
C LEU A 9 3.54 -11.95 20.08
N GLY A 10 4.17 -11.16 20.95
CA GLY A 10 4.06 -11.23 22.41
C GLY A 10 5.36 -11.55 23.14
N ASP A 11 6.42 -11.96 22.43
CA ASP A 11 7.76 -12.21 23.00
C ASP A 11 8.74 -11.06 22.70
N ARG A 12 9.12 -10.90 21.42
CA ARG A 12 10.11 -9.94 20.94
C ARG A 12 9.65 -9.31 19.64
N THR A 13 10.25 -8.17 19.32
CA THR A 13 10.01 -7.50 18.04
C THR A 13 10.94 -8.08 16.99
N VAL A 14 10.36 -8.68 15.96
CA VAL A 14 11.06 -9.11 14.76
C VAL A 14 11.21 -7.90 13.84
N VAL A 15 12.41 -7.71 13.30
CA VAL A 15 12.72 -6.60 12.39
C VAL A 15 13.44 -7.15 11.17
N LEU A 16 12.72 -7.17 10.05
CA LEU A 16 13.28 -7.44 8.72
C LEU A 16 13.60 -6.10 8.07
N GLN A 17 14.78 -5.98 7.46
CA GLN A 17 15.22 -4.78 6.78
C GLN A 17 15.86 -5.14 5.44
N THR A 18 15.66 -4.30 4.42
CA THR A 18 16.36 -4.44 3.14
C THR A 18 17.88 -4.33 3.31
N PHE A 19 18.64 -5.06 2.50
CA PHE A 19 20.11 -5.00 2.51
C PHE A 19 20.63 -3.67 1.98
N GLN A 20 19.99 -3.16 0.93
CA GLN A 20 20.36 -1.89 0.31
C GLN A 20 19.38 -0.79 0.69
N PRO A 21 19.87 0.46 0.84
CA PRO A 21 19.01 1.60 0.98
C PRO A 21 18.25 1.85 -0.32
N VAL A 22 16.99 2.24 -0.18
CA VAL A 22 16.18 2.77 -1.27
C VAL A 22 16.63 4.20 -1.56
N HIS A 23 17.02 4.41 -2.81
CA HIS A 23 17.33 5.72 -3.38
C HIS A 23 16.09 6.25 -4.12
N SER A 24 15.52 7.35 -3.63
CA SER A 24 14.31 7.96 -4.20
C SER A 24 14.56 8.86 -5.41
N THR A 25 15.76 8.80 -6.01
CA THR A 25 16.25 9.78 -6.99
C THR A 25 15.54 9.73 -8.34
N ASN A 26 14.95 8.60 -8.74
CA ASN A 26 14.41 8.42 -10.10
C ASN A 26 12.87 8.32 -10.18
N LYS A 27 12.14 8.64 -9.11
CA LYS A 27 10.66 8.50 -9.06
C LYS A 27 10.15 7.13 -9.59
N THR A 28 10.91 6.07 -9.35
CA THR A 28 10.56 4.71 -9.80
C THR A 28 9.59 4.07 -8.82
N TRP A 29 8.62 3.33 -9.37
CA TRP A 29 7.75 2.47 -8.56
C TRP A 29 8.53 1.28 -8.04
N LEU A 30 8.34 0.96 -6.76
CA LEU A 30 8.93 -0.20 -6.09
C LEU A 30 7.82 -1.19 -5.74
N LEU A 31 8.07 -2.47 -5.95
CA LEU A 31 7.17 -3.54 -5.50
C LEU A 31 7.67 -4.10 -4.17
N ILE A 32 6.87 -3.89 -3.12
CA ILE A 32 7.17 -4.39 -1.77
C ILE A 32 6.20 -5.53 -1.45
N LYS A 33 6.73 -6.70 -1.08
CA LYS A 33 5.93 -7.78 -0.48
C LYS A 33 6.45 -8.06 0.91
N ALA A 34 5.58 -7.97 1.91
CA ALA A 34 5.96 -8.17 3.29
C ALA A 34 4.89 -8.99 3.99
N GLY A 35 5.29 -9.86 4.91
CA GLY A 35 4.35 -10.69 5.64
C GLY A 35 5.05 -11.77 6.46
N ARG A 36 4.28 -12.80 6.81
CA ARG A 36 4.78 -13.98 7.53
C ARG A 36 4.01 -15.24 7.12
N VAL A 37 4.68 -16.37 7.22
CA VAL A 37 4.08 -17.71 7.16
C VAL A 37 4.47 -18.44 8.44
N GLY A 38 3.48 -18.73 9.30
CA GLY A 38 3.76 -19.24 10.64
C GLY A 38 4.60 -18.25 11.45
N ASN A 39 5.75 -18.71 11.95
CA ASN A 39 6.72 -17.88 12.68
C ASN A 39 7.81 -17.27 11.77
N GLU A 40 7.81 -17.53 10.46
CA GLU A 40 8.82 -17.01 9.54
C GLU A 40 8.30 -15.75 8.83
N GLY A 41 8.95 -14.61 9.07
CA GLY A 41 8.66 -13.36 8.39
C GLY A 41 9.46 -13.22 7.09
N TYR A 42 8.90 -12.50 6.12
CA TYR A 42 9.57 -12.15 4.87
C TYR A 42 9.38 -10.68 4.53
N LEU A 43 10.41 -10.10 3.90
CA LEU A 43 10.40 -8.79 3.26
C LEU A 43 11.09 -8.91 1.91
N ASP A 44 10.37 -8.60 0.85
CA ASP A 44 10.81 -8.64 -0.53
C ASP A 44 10.74 -7.23 -1.11
N LEU A 45 11.85 -6.76 -1.66
CA LEU A 45 11.92 -5.54 -2.44
C LEU A 45 12.37 -5.90 -3.85
N ASP A 46 11.49 -5.72 -4.83
CA ASP A 46 11.74 -5.99 -6.25
C ASP A 46 12.37 -7.38 -6.53
N GLY A 47 11.94 -8.41 -5.78
CA GLY A 47 12.41 -9.80 -5.91
C GLY A 47 13.64 -10.14 -5.04
N ILE A 48 14.23 -9.17 -4.36
CA ILE A 48 15.30 -9.40 -3.37
C ILE A 48 14.66 -9.69 -2.02
N ASN A 49 14.74 -10.94 -1.59
CA ASN A 49 14.05 -11.43 -0.41
C ASN A 49 14.96 -11.46 0.84
N VAL A 50 14.40 -11.05 1.98
CA VAL A 50 14.98 -11.16 3.31
C VAL A 50 14.00 -11.94 4.17
N THR A 51 14.45 -13.04 4.79
CA THR A 51 13.64 -13.86 5.71
C THR A 51 14.26 -13.92 7.10
N GLN A 52 13.39 -14.09 8.10
CA GLN A 52 13.81 -14.27 9.48
C GLN A 52 12.77 -15.11 10.23
N LYS A 53 13.23 -16.21 10.82
CA LYS A 53 12.42 -17.00 11.75
C LYS A 53 12.31 -16.30 13.09
N ALA A 54 11.09 -16.07 13.53
CA ALA A 54 10.80 -15.76 14.92
C ALA A 54 11.06 -17.00 15.78
N THR A 55 11.26 -16.78 17.08
CA THR A 55 11.39 -17.80 18.11
C THR A 55 10.20 -18.78 18.10
N ASN A 56 10.33 -19.94 18.74
CA ASN A 56 9.24 -20.92 18.94
C ASN A 56 8.17 -20.40 19.92
N GLY A 57 7.64 -19.20 19.66
CA GLY A 57 6.66 -18.49 20.46
C GLY A 57 5.28 -18.49 19.78
N MET A 58 4.43 -17.56 20.23
CA MET A 58 3.06 -17.40 19.72
C MET A 58 3.04 -17.19 18.19
N THR A 59 2.17 -17.93 17.51
CA THR A 59 2.00 -17.90 16.05
C THR A 59 0.83 -17.04 15.59
N SER A 60 0.00 -16.57 16.51
CA SER A 60 -1.18 -15.78 16.20
C SER A 60 -0.93 -14.29 16.39
N LEU A 61 -1.43 -13.50 15.45
CA LEU A 61 -1.52 -12.06 15.54
C LEU A 61 -2.99 -11.73 15.33
N ASP A 62 -3.67 -11.31 16.39
CA ASP A 62 -5.01 -10.77 16.29
C ASP A 62 -4.91 -9.24 16.29
N THR A 63 -5.19 -8.62 15.15
CA THR A 63 -5.35 -7.17 15.07
C THR A 63 -6.82 -6.88 14.88
N GLN A 64 -7.53 -6.58 15.98
CA GLN A 64 -8.94 -6.14 15.94
C GLN A 64 -9.07 -4.67 15.52
N THR A 65 -8.08 -4.12 14.84
CA THR A 65 -7.99 -2.71 14.48
C THR A 65 -8.17 -2.50 12.98
N ASP A 66 -8.45 -1.26 12.61
CA ASP A 66 -8.39 -0.84 11.21
C ASP A 66 -6.97 -0.95 10.64
N PHE A 67 -6.89 -1.11 9.32
CA PHE A 67 -5.65 -1.10 8.57
C PHE A 67 -5.36 0.32 8.09
N TYR A 68 -4.18 0.85 8.41
CA TYR A 68 -3.78 2.21 8.10
C TYR A 68 -2.68 2.22 7.04
N VAL A 69 -2.81 3.11 6.06
CA VAL A 69 -1.84 3.30 4.96
C VAL A 69 -1.37 4.75 4.99
N GLY A 70 -0.07 4.97 4.86
CA GLY A 70 0.51 6.31 4.79
C GLY A 70 0.68 7.02 6.13
N GLY A 71 -0.11 6.69 7.16
CA GLY A 71 0.01 7.31 8.47
C GLY A 71 -1.09 6.86 9.42
N LEU A 72 -1.10 7.43 10.63
CA LEU A 72 -2.05 7.09 11.68
C LEU A 72 -2.68 8.37 12.26
N PRO A 73 -3.96 8.32 12.68
CA PRO A 73 -4.62 9.48 13.28
C PRO A 73 -4.09 9.82 14.68
N SER A 74 -3.52 8.83 15.38
CA SER A 74 -2.88 9.01 16.68
C SER A 74 -1.81 7.95 16.90
N LEU A 75 -0.70 8.34 17.54
CA LEU A 75 0.41 7.43 17.86
C LEU A 75 0.05 6.39 18.92
N ASN A 76 -1.00 6.62 19.72
CA ASN A 76 -1.47 5.70 20.76
C ASN A 76 -2.05 4.40 20.17
N LEU A 77 -2.33 4.37 18.86
CA LEU A 77 -2.79 3.18 18.15
C LEU A 77 -1.66 2.21 17.80
N VAL A 78 -0.40 2.60 17.99
CA VAL A 78 0.75 1.75 17.69
C VAL A 78 1.27 1.11 18.96
N ASN A 79 1.53 -0.20 18.90
CA ASN A 79 2.23 -0.88 19.97
C ASN A 79 3.64 -0.26 20.13
N PRO A 80 3.99 0.32 21.30
CA PRO A 80 5.29 0.98 21.49
C PRO A 80 6.46 -0.01 21.34
N ARG A 81 6.23 -1.31 21.53
CA ARG A 81 7.26 -2.35 21.34
C ARG A 81 7.62 -2.56 19.86
N THR A 82 6.75 -2.19 18.92
CA THR A 82 6.98 -2.39 17.48
C THR A 82 7.65 -1.21 16.79
N ILE A 83 7.80 -0.06 17.45
CA ILE A 83 8.41 1.15 16.88
C ILE A 83 9.86 1.33 17.35
N LYS A 84 10.72 1.88 16.50
CA LYS A 84 12.10 2.29 16.88
C LYS A 84 12.15 3.73 17.34
N ASN A 85 11.50 4.59 16.56
CA ASN A 85 11.40 6.03 16.75
C ASN A 85 9.93 6.42 16.62
N VAL A 86 9.60 7.66 17.02
CA VAL A 86 8.29 8.26 16.77
C VAL A 86 7.97 8.17 15.27
N PRO A 87 6.92 7.44 14.87
CA PRO A 87 6.54 7.33 13.46
C PRO A 87 6.14 8.70 12.91
N THR A 88 6.67 9.05 11.75
CA THR A 88 6.12 10.13 10.92
C THR A 88 5.30 9.54 9.78
N GLY A 89 4.32 10.30 9.31
CA GLY A 89 3.56 9.94 8.12
C GLY A 89 4.48 9.76 6.91
N PHE A 90 4.08 8.89 6.00
CA PHE A 90 4.68 8.71 4.70
C PHE A 90 4.15 9.79 3.73
N THR A 91 5.08 10.41 3.02
CA THR A 91 4.78 11.34 1.93
C THR A 91 5.30 10.74 0.63
N GLY A 92 4.40 10.49 -0.32
CA GLY A 92 4.74 9.91 -1.59
C GLY A 92 3.56 9.18 -2.22
N CYS A 93 3.87 8.22 -3.08
CA CYS A 93 2.91 7.53 -3.92
C CYS A 93 2.74 6.07 -3.53
N ILE A 94 1.50 5.64 -3.33
CA ILE A 94 1.12 4.26 -3.02
C ILE A 94 0.00 3.86 -3.98
N ARG A 95 0.16 2.71 -4.64
CA ARG A 95 -0.89 2.10 -5.48
C ARG A 95 -0.87 0.60 -5.30
N GLU A 96 -1.96 -0.05 -5.73
CA GLU A 96 -2.05 -1.51 -5.84
C GLU A 96 -1.74 -2.23 -4.51
N VAL A 97 -2.43 -1.83 -3.43
CA VAL A 97 -2.27 -2.43 -2.11
C VAL A 97 -3.12 -3.69 -2.00
N PHE A 98 -2.47 -4.80 -1.65
CA PHE A 98 -3.13 -6.08 -1.37
C PHE A 98 -2.80 -6.53 0.05
N VAL A 99 -3.83 -6.92 0.80
CA VAL A 99 -3.69 -7.50 2.14
C VAL A 99 -4.33 -8.88 2.12
N ASN A 100 -3.54 -9.92 2.39
CA ASN A 100 -3.97 -11.33 2.35
C ASN A 100 -4.69 -11.70 1.04
N GLY A 101 -4.18 -11.20 -0.10
CA GLY A 101 -4.75 -11.45 -1.44
C GLY A 101 -5.96 -10.57 -1.81
N LYS A 102 -6.51 -9.78 -0.87
CA LYS A 102 -7.61 -8.85 -1.14
C LYS A 102 -7.06 -7.46 -1.47
N GLU A 103 -7.50 -6.91 -2.60
CA GLU A 103 -7.18 -5.52 -2.97
C GLU A 103 -7.87 -4.54 -2.02
N LEU A 104 -7.09 -3.60 -1.46
CA LEU A 104 -7.62 -2.45 -0.74
C LEU A 104 -7.78 -1.29 -1.72
N LYS A 105 -9.02 -0.84 -1.92
CA LYS A 105 -9.30 0.33 -2.77
C LYS A 105 -8.90 1.60 -2.02
N LEU A 106 -7.83 2.25 -2.47
CA LEU A 106 -7.31 3.51 -1.91
C LEU A 106 -8.11 4.73 -2.40
N ASN A 107 -9.43 4.66 -2.32
CA ASN A 107 -10.34 5.75 -2.69
C ASN A 107 -11.53 5.77 -1.73
N GLU A 108 -12.44 6.72 -1.92
CA GLU A 108 -13.63 6.94 -1.08
C GLU A 108 -14.53 5.70 -0.94
N LYS A 109 -14.43 4.72 -1.85
CA LYS A 109 -15.23 3.49 -1.79
C LYS A 109 -14.60 2.39 -0.92
N GLY A 110 -13.30 2.47 -0.64
CA GLY A 110 -12.59 1.44 0.14
C GLY A 110 -11.96 1.93 1.43
N ALA A 111 -11.70 3.24 1.54
CA ALA A 111 -11.14 3.84 2.76
C ALA A 111 -12.27 4.33 3.68
N LYS A 112 -12.14 4.08 4.98
CA LYS A 112 -13.04 4.65 6.00
C LYS A 112 -12.84 6.16 6.17
N SER A 113 -11.60 6.63 6.03
CA SER A 113 -11.22 8.04 6.15
C SER A 113 -9.85 8.26 5.51
N GLY A 114 -9.50 9.54 5.29
CA GLY A 114 -8.21 9.95 4.73
C GLY A 114 -7.94 11.44 4.98
N SER A 115 -6.67 11.83 4.95
CA SER A 115 -6.25 13.23 5.12
C SER A 115 -5.07 13.54 4.20
N ASN A 116 -5.11 14.70 3.53
CA ASN A 116 -4.09 15.15 2.58
C ASN A 116 -3.80 14.13 1.46
N ILE A 117 -4.85 13.48 0.95
CA ILE A 117 -4.75 12.47 -0.12
C ILE A 117 -5.16 13.11 -1.45
N GLY A 118 -4.32 12.94 -2.46
CA GLY A 118 -4.59 13.33 -3.85
C GLY A 118 -3.98 12.31 -4.82
N ASP A 119 -4.22 12.49 -6.12
CA ASP A 119 -3.56 11.65 -7.11
C ASP A 119 -2.06 11.95 -7.19
N CYS A 120 -1.29 10.92 -7.51
CA CYS A 120 0.17 10.94 -7.61
C CYS A 120 0.70 11.85 -8.71
N ASP A 121 -0.03 11.98 -9.82
CA ASP A 121 0.34 12.90 -10.89
C ASP A 121 -0.29 14.29 -10.73
N GLY A 122 -1.12 14.48 -9.70
CA GLY A 122 -1.82 15.73 -9.41
C GLY A 122 -2.97 16.03 -10.37
N THR A 123 -3.41 15.06 -11.17
CA THR A 123 -4.47 15.25 -12.17
C THR A 123 -5.73 14.44 -11.82
N PRO A 124 -6.90 14.83 -12.37
CA PRO A 124 -8.09 13.99 -12.34
C PRO A 124 -7.93 12.65 -13.08
N CYS A 125 -6.90 12.53 -13.92
CA CYS A 125 -6.56 11.31 -14.65
C CYS A 125 -5.69 10.38 -13.82
N GLY A 126 -6.25 9.85 -12.74
CA GLY A 126 -5.54 8.88 -11.91
C GLY A 126 -5.25 7.54 -12.59
N TYR A 127 -4.36 6.77 -11.97
CA TYR A 127 -3.78 5.51 -12.50
C TYR A 127 -4.80 4.50 -13.07
N ARG A 128 -6.01 4.43 -12.52
CA ARG A 128 -7.08 3.49 -12.94
C ARG A 128 -8.45 4.15 -13.06
N VAL A 129 -8.49 5.44 -13.37
CA VAL A 129 -9.76 6.16 -13.56
C VAL A 129 -10.53 5.61 -14.76
N CYS A 130 -9.87 5.43 -15.90
CA CYS A 130 -10.46 4.76 -17.06
C CYS A 130 -10.17 3.26 -17.02
N LYS A 131 -11.22 2.44 -16.97
CA LYS A 131 -11.14 0.98 -16.93
C LYS A 131 -10.95 0.39 -18.32
N ASN A 132 -10.66 -0.92 -18.37
CA ASN A 132 -10.65 -1.71 -19.60
C ASN A 132 -9.81 -1.09 -20.72
N ASN A 133 -8.62 -0.58 -20.38
CA ASN A 133 -7.69 0.07 -21.30
C ASN A 133 -8.23 1.35 -21.96
N GLY A 134 -9.22 2.02 -21.37
CA GLY A 134 -9.65 3.35 -21.77
C GLY A 134 -8.55 4.39 -21.59
N LYS A 135 -8.48 5.37 -22.51
CA LYS A 135 -7.49 6.46 -22.42
C LYS A 135 -8.09 7.64 -21.67
N CYS A 136 -7.40 8.12 -20.64
CA CYS A 136 -7.82 9.30 -19.90
C CYS A 136 -7.32 10.58 -20.54
N LYS A 137 -8.18 11.61 -20.57
CA LYS A 137 -7.85 12.98 -20.95
C LYS A 137 -8.35 13.93 -19.87
N VAL A 138 -7.47 14.80 -19.37
CA VAL A 138 -7.86 15.88 -18.46
C VAL A 138 -8.62 16.95 -19.25
N ILE A 139 -9.77 17.37 -18.72
CA ILE A 139 -10.60 18.44 -19.27
C ILE A 139 -10.84 19.44 -18.13
N GLU A 140 -10.16 20.59 -18.19
CA GLU A 140 -10.19 21.60 -17.12
C GLU A 140 -9.83 20.99 -15.75
N SER A 141 -10.80 20.89 -14.85
CA SER A 141 -10.68 20.29 -13.51
C SER A 141 -11.34 18.90 -13.39
N ASP A 142 -11.85 18.32 -14.48
CA ASP A 142 -12.40 16.96 -14.55
C ASP A 142 -11.62 16.10 -15.57
N PHE A 143 -12.10 14.89 -15.82
CA PHE A 143 -11.54 13.95 -16.79
C PHE A 143 -12.60 13.44 -17.79
N SER A 144 -12.12 12.94 -18.91
CA SER A 144 -12.91 12.15 -19.87
C SER A 144 -12.16 10.89 -20.27
N CYS A 145 -12.89 9.78 -20.31
CA CYS A 145 -12.37 8.49 -20.75
C CYS A 145 -12.78 8.19 -22.19
N LEU A 146 -11.80 7.96 -23.06
CA LEU A 146 -12.01 7.42 -24.40
C LEU A 146 -12.06 5.89 -24.31
N CYS A 147 -13.28 5.35 -24.36
CA CYS A 147 -13.51 3.91 -24.19
C CYS A 147 -13.25 3.11 -25.48
N PRO A 148 -12.69 1.89 -25.38
CA PRO A 148 -12.61 0.98 -26.51
C PRO A 148 -14.00 0.53 -27.00
N LYS A 149 -14.08 0.01 -28.22
CA LYS A 149 -15.35 -0.35 -28.91
C LYS A 149 -16.30 -1.28 -28.14
N GLN A 150 -15.82 -2.02 -27.13
CA GLN A 150 -16.62 -2.97 -26.35
C GLN A 150 -17.12 -2.40 -25.01
N TRP A 151 -16.73 -1.17 -24.66
CA TRP A 151 -16.97 -0.59 -23.34
C TRP A 151 -17.60 0.80 -23.43
N MET A 152 -18.41 1.15 -22.44
CA MET A 152 -19.08 2.45 -22.29
C MET A 152 -19.15 2.87 -20.81
N GLY A 153 -19.73 4.05 -20.55
CA GLY A 153 -19.80 4.68 -19.22
C GLY A 153 -18.71 5.76 -19.02
N LYS A 154 -18.84 6.58 -17.97
CA LYS A 154 -17.89 7.69 -17.68
C LYS A 154 -16.47 7.18 -17.50
N THR A 155 -16.31 5.94 -17.01
CA THR A 155 -15.03 5.30 -16.72
C THR A 155 -14.78 4.02 -17.53
N CYS A 156 -15.53 3.80 -18.61
CA CYS A 156 -15.44 2.58 -19.43
C CYS A 156 -15.74 1.29 -18.66
N GLU A 157 -16.61 1.36 -17.66
CA GLU A 157 -16.90 0.26 -16.73
C GLU A 157 -17.98 -0.71 -17.20
N GLN A 158 -18.75 -0.35 -18.22
CA GLN A 158 -19.90 -1.12 -18.70
C GLN A 158 -19.56 -1.80 -20.02
N SER A 159 -19.81 -3.10 -20.12
CA SER A 159 -19.76 -3.83 -21.40
C SER A 159 -20.97 -3.43 -22.23
N ILE A 160 -20.77 -3.29 -23.54
CA ILE A 160 -21.86 -3.06 -24.50
C ILE A 160 -22.60 -4.39 -24.82
N TYR A 161 -21.98 -5.53 -24.51
CA TYR A 161 -22.52 -6.88 -24.64
C TYR A 161 -22.88 -7.48 -23.29
#